data_AF-A0A4Q7UKD6-F1
#
_entry.id   AF-A0A4Q7UKD6-F1
#
_cell.length_a   1.000
_cell.length_b   1.000
_cell.length_c   1.000
_cell.angle_alpha   90.00
_cell.angle_beta   90.00
_cell.angle_gamma   90.00
#
_symmetry.space_group_name_H-M   'P 1'
#
loop_
_entity.id
_entity.type
_entity.pdbx_description
1 polymer ?
#
loop_
_entity_poly.entity_id
_entity_poly.type
_entity_poly.pdbx_seq_one_letter_code
_entity_poly.pdbx_strand_id
1 'polypeptide(L)' 'MGAALPTLLLILAGVLVGGTWSLYRQGAPKAAVLVTAALAVLATVAGVLRLLPENG' A
#
# COMPACT_ATOMS: atom_id res chain seq x y z
N MET A 1 -15.54 -2.84 13.32
CA MET A 1 -14.30 -2.21 12.82
C MET A 1 -14.58 -1.49 11.50
N GLY A 2 -15.46 -0.48 11.50
CA GLY A 2 -16.27 -0.14 10.30
C GLY A 2 -15.74 0.94 9.35
N ALA A 3 -14.83 1.82 9.78
CA ALA A 3 -14.37 2.94 8.93
C ALA A 3 -12.85 3.20 9.00
N ALA A 4 -12.19 2.85 10.10
CA ALA A 4 -10.76 3.14 10.28
C ALA A 4 -9.86 2.24 9.42
N LEU A 5 -10.29 1.00 9.15
CA LEU A 5 -9.48 -0.01 8.47
C LEU A 5 -9.09 0.39 7.02
N PRO A 6 -10.02 0.80 6.13
CA PRO A 6 -9.64 1.27 4.80
C PRO A 6 -8.69 2.47 4.85
N THR A 7 -8.94 3.43 5.74
CA THR A 7 -8.05 4.59 5.93
C THR A 7 -6.64 4.17 6.34
N LEU A 8 -6.51 3.21 7.27
CA LEU A 8 -5.22 2.66 7.69
C LEU A 8 -4.49 1.95 6.54
N LEU A 9 -5.21 1.19 5.70
CA LEU A 9 -4.62 0.53 4.52
C LEU A 9 -4.09 1.55 3.51
N LEU A 10 -4.81 2.66 3.30
CA LEU A 10 -4.36 3.73 2.40
C LEU A 10 -3.17 4.51 2.96
N ILE A 11 -3.15 4.78 4.27
CA ILE A 11 -1.98 5.36 4.95
C ILE A 11 -0.78 4.43 4.76
N LEU A 12 -0.96 3.14 5.03
CA LEU A 12 0.09 2.13 4.86
C LEU A 12 0.57 2.07 3.40
N ALA A 13 -0.34 2.14 2.42
CA ALA A 13 0.00 2.20 1.02
C ALA A 13 0.92 3.40 0.70
N GLY A 14 0.57 4.60 1.19
CA GLY A 14 1.40 5.80 1.04
C GLY A 14 2.80 5.63 1.66
N VAL A 15 2.87 5.06 2.87
CA VAL A 15 4.15 4.76 3.55
C VAL A 15 4.98 3.76 2.74
N LEU A 16 4.36 2.70 2.21
CA LEU A 16 5.06 1.69 1.40
C LEU A 16 5.55 2.25 0.06
N VAL A 17 4.80 3.16 -0.58
CA VAL A 17 5.26 3.87 -1.78
C VAL A 17 6.50 4.72 -1.46
N GLY A 18 6.46 5.49 -0.37
CA GLY A 18 7.62 6.26 0.11
C GLY A 18 8.82 5.37 0.47
N GLY A 19 8.57 4.25 1.13
CA GLY A 19 9.57 3.24 1.47
C GLY A 19 10.20 2.59 0.24
N THR A 20 9.40 2.27 -0.78
CA THR A 20 9.85 1.73 -2.06
C THR A 20 10.77 2.71 -2.78
N TRP A 21 10.37 4.00 -2.84
CA TRP A 21 11.20 5.05 -3.44
C TRP A 21 12.52 5.25 -2.69
N SER A 22 12.46 5.18 -1.36
CA SER A 22 13.65 5.27 -0.50
C SER A 22 14.61 4.09 -0.75
N LEU A 23 14.09 2.85 -0.79
CA LEU A 23 14.87 1.65 -1.11
C LEU A 23 15.50 1.71 -2.50
N TYR A 24 14.74 2.19 -3.49
CA TYR A 24 15.23 2.38 -4.85
C TYR A 24 16.41 3.37 -4.88
N ARG A 25 16.30 4.50 -4.18
CA ARG A 25 17.39 5.49 -4.09
C ARG A 25 18.60 5.00 -3.31
N GLN A 26 18.39 4.14 -2.31
CA GLN A 26 19.48 3.55 -1.53
C GLN A 26 20.21 2.43 -2.29
N GLY A 27 19.81 2.10 -3.53
CA GLY A 27 20.38 0.99 -4.28
C GLY A 27 20.12 -0.37 -3.63
N ALA A 28 19.03 -0.47 -2.86
CA ALA A 28 18.65 -1.70 -2.17
C ALA A 28 18.47 -2.87 -3.16
N PRO A 29 18.63 -4.12 -2.70
CA PRO A 29 18.44 -5.30 -3.56
C PRO A 29 17.08 -5.26 -4.26
N LYS A 30 17.09 -5.54 -5.57
CA LYS A 30 15.91 -5.46 -6.45
C LYS A 30 14.71 -6.23 -5.91
N ALA A 31 14.95 -7.39 -5.29
CA ALA A 31 13.92 -8.20 -4.66
C ALA A 31 13.19 -7.45 -3.54
N ALA A 32 13.91 -6.72 -2.68
CA ALA A 32 13.31 -5.96 -1.59
C ALA A 32 12.43 -4.82 -2.12
N VAL A 33 12.89 -4.10 -3.14
CA VAL A 33 12.13 -3.03 -3.81
C VAL A 33 10.86 -3.59 -4.46
N LEU A 34 10.96 -4.71 -5.17
CA LEU A 34 9.81 -5.34 -5.83
C LEU A 34 8.76 -5.84 -4.84
N VAL A 35 9.18 -6.45 -3.73
CA VAL A 35 8.27 -6.93 -2.69
C VAL A 35 7.56 -5.77 -2.01
N THR A 36 8.28 -4.69 -1.66
CA THR A 36 7.65 -3.49 -1.05
C THR A 36 6.69 -2.80 -2.00
N ALA A 37 7.04 -2.69 -3.29
CA ALA A 37 6.15 -2.17 -4.32
C ALA A 37 4.88 -3.02 -4.44
N ALA A 38 5.00 -4.35 -4.47
CA ALA A 38 3.87 -5.26 -4.55
C ALA A 38 2.94 -5.12 -3.34
N LEU A 39 3.50 -5.01 -2.12
CA LEU A 39 2.72 -4.78 -0.91
C LEU A 39 1.99 -3.42 -0.94
N ALA A 40 2.63 -2.37 -1.46
CA ALA A 40 2.00 -1.06 -1.63
C ALA A 40 0.77 -1.15 -2.54
N VAL A 41 0.89 -1.88 -3.65
CA VAL A 41 -0.22 -2.10 -4.60
C VAL A 41 -1.35 -2.87 -3.92
N LEU A 42 -1.06 -3.98 -3.22
CA LEU A 42 -2.07 -4.77 -2.52
C LEU A 42 -2.79 -3.96 -1.44
N ALA A 43 -2.07 -3.15 -0.67
CA ALA A 43 -2.65 -2.26 0.34
C ALA A 43 -3.56 -1.19 -0.28
N THR A 44 -3.16 -0.64 -1.43
CA THR A 44 -3.98 0.32 -2.19
C THR A 44 -5.27 -0.34 -2.68
N VAL A 45 -5.17 -1.50 -3.33
CA VAL A 45 -6.33 -2.24 -3.84
C VAL A 45 -7.26 -2.64 -2.70
N ALA A 46 -6.73 -3.20 -1.61
CA ALA A 46 -7.54 -3.58 -0.45
C ALA A 46 -8.21 -2.37 0.24
N GLY A 47 -7.50 -1.25 0.35
CA GLY A 47 -8.05 0.00 0.89
C GLY A 47 -9.17 0.55 0.02
N VAL A 48 -8.96 0.63 -1.29
CA VAL A 48 -9.96 1.12 -2.26
C VAL A 48 -11.18 0.20 -2.33
N LEU A 49 -10.99 -1.12 -2.46
CA LEU A 49 -12.08 -2.10 -2.50
C LEU A 49 -12.96 -2.07 -1.24
N ARG A 50 -12.39 -1.68 -0.10
CA ARG A 50 -13.12 -1.58 1.18
C ARG A 50 -13.74 -0.19 1.41
N LEU A 51 -13.42 0.80 0.58
CA LEU A 51 -14.11 2.10 0.51
C LEU A 51 -15.23 2.12 -0.54
N LEU A 52 -15.19 1.20 -1.49
CA LEU A 52 -16.26 1.05 -2.46
C LEU A 52 -17.55 0.72 -1.70
N PRO A 53 -18.60 1.54 -1.84
CA PRO A 53 -19.89 1.22 -1.26
C PRO A 53 -20.35 -0.11 -1.85
N GLU A 54 -20.81 -1.01 -0.99
CA GLU A 54 -21.57 -2.18 -1.39
C GLU A 54 -22.80 -1.68 -2.12
N ASN A 55 -22.78 -1.78 -3.46
CA ASN A 55 -23.92 -1.42 -4.27
C ASN A 55 -25.03 -2.45 -4.01
N GLY A 56 -25.91 -2.15 -3.05
CA GLY A 56 -27.22 -2.80 -2.84
C GLY A 56 -27.17 -4.15 -2.14
#